data_AF-A0A936G6L2-F1
#
_entry.id   AF-A0A936G6L2-F1
#
_cell.length_a   1.000
_cell.length_b   1.000
_cell.length_c   1.000
_cell.angle_alpha   90.00
_cell.angle_beta   90.00
_cell.angle_gamma   90.00
#
_symmetry.space_group_name_H-M   'P 1'
#
loop_
_entity.id
_entity.type
_entity.pdbx_description
1 polymer ?
#
loop_
_entity_poly.entity_id
_entity_poly.type
_entity_poly.pdbx_seq_one_letter_code
_entity_poly.pdbx_strand_id
1 'polypeptide(L)'
;MTRKWLQIAGGVIGASLILGMLFANQLGLDNNPTWGAKRYFLFIVGLLILAVALFYRENNFIGQVFHTPTGRSYLSAGVLSGLIIIIYIWFVSTGLWTSWPNETSYYDLLATAFNHGQLAVDVQPDPALLSMENVYEPGNREGIPVLWDATLYKGKYYLYWGPAPALFLAVIKMFTQQTVGDKVITLIFTAGTFIFTLLLILELWKKYFLETPLWALLSAIAFAGLVNPILYILIEARIYEAAIIAGQFFLIGGTYFLFTAFNRPTYPRLILAGTFLALAVGSRTTLTISVMFLALIALIWTFKTQRAKFIPFIAAFAIPLALGAVSYIAYNYARFDSFTEFGLRYQLTSYNLYELLGETFSPAYIPPNLFKTLINPVETRDIFPYIVPNRWAGPDWLEGGHPQFYLLLAEAITGIFTASPFMLFALSCVAEQR
;
A
#
# COMPACT_ATOMS: atom_id res chain seq x y z
N MET A 1 -44.88 -6.15 -17.43
CA MET A 1 -44.70 -7.63 -17.45
C MET A 1 -43.23 -8.04 -17.71
N THR A 2 -42.21 -7.20 -17.47
CA THR A 2 -40.95 -7.29 -18.24
C THR A 2 -39.63 -7.47 -17.47
N ARG A 3 -39.63 -7.84 -16.18
CA ARG A 3 -38.36 -7.96 -15.42
C ARG A 3 -38.23 -9.17 -14.49
N LYS A 4 -39.25 -10.04 -14.42
CA LYS A 4 -39.15 -11.36 -13.75
C LYS A 4 -38.16 -12.31 -14.42
N TRP A 5 -37.74 -12.02 -15.65
CA TRP A 5 -36.79 -12.85 -16.39
C TRP A 5 -35.43 -12.96 -15.69
N LEU A 6 -34.96 -11.94 -14.97
CA LEU A 6 -33.70 -12.01 -14.20
C LEU A 6 -33.79 -13.05 -13.07
N GLN A 7 -34.92 -13.09 -12.37
CA GLN A 7 -35.18 -14.09 -11.32
C GLN A 7 -35.29 -15.49 -11.93
N ILE A 8 -36.01 -15.63 -13.04
CA ILE A 8 -36.27 -16.92 -13.68
C ILE A 8 -35.01 -17.46 -14.37
N ALA A 9 -34.39 -16.67 -15.26
CA ALA A 9 -33.18 -17.07 -15.97
C ALA A 9 -31.99 -17.24 -15.01
N GLY A 10 -31.78 -16.31 -14.08
CA GLY A 10 -30.75 -16.45 -13.06
C GLY A 10 -31.00 -17.67 -12.16
N GLY A 11 -32.26 -17.92 -11.77
CA GLY A 11 -32.63 -19.11 -11.00
C GLY A 11 -32.34 -20.40 -11.75
N VAL A 12 -32.72 -20.48 -13.03
CA VAL A 12 -32.46 -21.65 -13.88
C VAL A 12 -30.97 -21.86 -14.11
N ILE A 13 -30.21 -20.81 -14.45
CA ILE A 13 -28.76 -20.91 -14.68
C ILE A 13 -28.03 -21.30 -13.39
N GLY A 14 -28.34 -20.64 -12.27
CA GLY A 14 -27.74 -20.93 -10.98
C GLY A 14 -28.02 -22.36 -10.52
N ALA A 15 -29.28 -22.80 -10.59
CA ALA A 15 -29.67 -24.16 -10.25
C ALA A 15 -29.03 -25.19 -11.20
N SER A 16 -28.96 -24.90 -12.51
CA SER A 16 -28.34 -25.81 -13.48
C SER A 16 -26.83 -25.97 -13.25
N LEU A 17 -26.12 -24.89 -12.90
CA LEU A 17 -24.71 -24.95 -12.52
C LEU A 17 -24.50 -25.74 -11.23
N ILE A 18 -25.33 -25.49 -10.21
CA ILE A 18 -25.27 -26.21 -8.92
C ILE A 18 -25.50 -27.71 -9.14
N LEU A 19 -26.59 -28.08 -9.82
CA LEU A 19 -26.96 -29.47 -10.09
C LEU A 19 -25.94 -30.14 -11.03
N GLY A 20 -25.51 -29.43 -12.07
CA GLY A 20 -24.49 -29.90 -12.99
C GLY A 20 -23.16 -30.19 -12.30
N MET A 21 -22.76 -29.39 -11.31
CA MET A 21 -21.55 -29.65 -10.52
C MET A 21 -21.79 -30.70 -9.42
N LEU A 22 -22.96 -30.77 -8.78
CA LEU A 22 -23.26 -31.83 -7.81
C LEU A 22 -23.23 -33.23 -8.46
N PHE A 23 -23.82 -33.34 -9.64
CA PHE A 23 -23.94 -34.59 -10.39
C PHE A 23 -22.96 -34.71 -11.56
N ALA A 24 -21.89 -33.91 -11.58
CA ALA A 24 -20.95 -33.85 -12.71
C ALA A 24 -20.39 -35.21 -13.10
N ASN A 25 -20.16 -36.09 -12.12
CA ASN A 25 -19.64 -37.43 -12.36
C ASN A 25 -20.69 -38.37 -12.99
N GLN A 26 -21.93 -38.34 -12.48
CA GLN A 26 -23.04 -39.12 -13.01
C GLN A 26 -23.48 -38.64 -14.40
N LEU A 27 -23.30 -37.35 -14.69
CA LEU A 27 -23.60 -36.74 -15.99
C LEU A 27 -22.45 -36.83 -17.00
N GLY A 28 -21.29 -37.40 -16.63
CA GLY A 28 -20.12 -37.50 -17.49
C GLY A 28 -19.43 -36.16 -17.79
N LEU A 29 -19.72 -35.11 -17.01
CA LEU A 29 -19.12 -33.78 -17.11
C LEU A 29 -17.75 -33.69 -16.39
N ASP A 30 -17.55 -34.50 -15.36
CA ASP A 30 -16.28 -34.63 -14.63
C ASP A 30 -16.05 -36.09 -14.23
N ASN A 31 -15.08 -36.74 -14.87
CA ASN A 31 -14.76 -38.16 -14.61
C ASN A 31 -14.11 -38.38 -13.24
N ASN A 32 -13.74 -37.32 -12.51
CA ASN A 32 -13.18 -37.44 -11.17
C ASN A 32 -14.30 -37.51 -10.10
N PRO A 33 -14.34 -38.56 -9.27
CA PRO A 33 -15.29 -38.63 -8.16
C PRO A 33 -15.00 -37.60 -7.06
N THR A 34 -13.75 -37.16 -6.94
CA THR A 34 -13.34 -36.09 -6.01
C THR A 34 -13.45 -34.72 -6.67
N TRP A 35 -13.87 -33.72 -5.91
CA TRP A 35 -14.09 -32.38 -6.45
C TRP A 35 -12.75 -31.65 -6.63
N GLY A 36 -12.43 -31.32 -7.88
CA GLY A 36 -11.34 -30.40 -8.19
C GLY A 36 -11.71 -28.93 -7.95
N ALA A 37 -10.69 -28.06 -7.90
CA ALA A 37 -10.87 -26.61 -7.70
C ALA A 37 -11.84 -25.97 -8.71
N LYS A 38 -11.82 -26.41 -9.98
CA LYS A 38 -12.74 -25.92 -11.03
C LYS A 38 -14.21 -26.23 -10.72
N ARG A 39 -14.48 -27.42 -10.18
CA ARG A 39 -15.83 -27.87 -9.80
C ARG A 39 -16.37 -27.09 -8.61
N TYR A 40 -15.53 -26.88 -7.58
CA TYR A 40 -15.86 -25.99 -6.47
C TYR A 40 -16.13 -24.55 -6.92
N PHE A 41 -15.28 -24.02 -7.81
CA PHE A 41 -15.46 -22.67 -8.34
C PHE A 41 -16.81 -22.52 -9.07
N LEU A 42 -17.12 -23.39 -10.02
CA LEU A 42 -18.38 -23.35 -10.78
C LEU A 42 -19.61 -23.54 -9.88
N PHE A 43 -19.50 -24.38 -8.85
CA PHE A 43 -20.56 -24.57 -7.87
C PHE A 43 -20.82 -23.30 -7.05
N ILE A 44 -19.77 -22.63 -6.56
CA ILE A 44 -19.87 -21.36 -5.84
C ILE A 44 -20.46 -20.27 -6.73
N VAL A 45 -20.04 -20.19 -8.00
CA VAL A 45 -20.63 -19.28 -9.00
C VAL A 45 -22.13 -19.56 -9.17
N GLY A 46 -22.51 -20.83 -9.28
CA GLY A 46 -23.92 -21.24 -9.33
C GLY A 46 -24.73 -20.79 -8.11
N LEU A 47 -24.18 -20.96 -6.90
CA LEU A 47 -24.79 -20.48 -5.65
C LEU A 47 -24.96 -18.96 -5.63
N LEU A 48 -23.96 -18.20 -6.08
CA LEU A 48 -24.03 -16.75 -6.14
C LEU A 48 -25.10 -16.27 -7.13
N ILE A 49 -25.14 -16.86 -8.33
CA ILE A 49 -26.16 -16.54 -9.35
C ILE A 49 -27.56 -16.86 -8.81
N LEU A 50 -27.75 -18.03 -8.18
CA LEU A 50 -29.03 -18.43 -7.61
C LEU A 50 -29.43 -17.49 -6.46
N ALA A 51 -28.51 -17.12 -5.58
CA ALA A 51 -28.76 -16.17 -4.50
C ALA A 51 -29.18 -14.79 -5.04
N VAL A 52 -28.46 -14.26 -6.05
CA VAL A 52 -28.83 -13.00 -6.71
C VAL A 52 -30.23 -13.09 -7.32
N ALA A 53 -30.56 -14.21 -7.97
CA ALA A 53 -31.88 -14.42 -8.58
C ALA A 53 -33.00 -14.52 -7.54
N LEU A 54 -32.79 -15.26 -6.44
CA LEU A 54 -33.78 -15.44 -5.37
C LEU A 54 -34.03 -14.16 -4.57
N PHE A 55 -32.97 -13.40 -4.28
CA PHE A 55 -33.07 -12.17 -3.49
C PHE A 55 -33.30 -10.92 -4.35
N TYR A 56 -33.30 -11.02 -5.68
CA TYR A 56 -33.59 -9.88 -6.55
C TYR A 56 -34.98 -9.31 -6.28
N ARG A 57 -35.05 -8.00 -6.04
CA ARG A 57 -36.29 -7.22 -6.06
C ARG A 57 -36.00 -5.88 -6.73
N GLU A 58 -36.92 -5.35 -7.53
CA GLU A 58 -36.68 -4.09 -8.25
C GLU A 58 -36.34 -2.93 -7.30
N ASN A 59 -36.98 -2.90 -6.13
CA ASN A 59 -36.85 -1.81 -5.16
C ASN A 59 -35.69 -2.01 -4.18
N ASN A 60 -34.97 -3.14 -4.23
CA ASN A 60 -33.86 -3.40 -3.34
C ASN A 60 -32.51 -3.06 -4.00
N PHE A 61 -31.44 -3.20 -3.22
CA PHE A 61 -30.07 -2.92 -3.68
C PHE A 61 -29.72 -3.64 -5.00
N ILE A 62 -30.08 -4.92 -5.14
CA ILE A 62 -29.80 -5.72 -6.35
C ILE A 62 -30.54 -5.13 -7.55
N GLY A 63 -31.82 -4.79 -7.39
CA GLY A 63 -32.59 -4.10 -8.44
C GLY A 63 -31.98 -2.76 -8.83
N GLN A 64 -31.56 -1.95 -7.85
CA GLN A 64 -30.91 -0.66 -8.12
C GLN A 64 -29.59 -0.81 -8.88
N VAL A 65 -28.79 -1.83 -8.57
CA VAL A 65 -27.52 -2.14 -9.26
C VAL A 65 -27.76 -2.40 -10.75
N PHE A 66 -28.77 -3.18 -11.12
CA PHE A 66 -29.00 -3.53 -12.53
C PHE A 66 -29.77 -2.45 -13.31
N HIS A 67 -30.66 -1.71 -12.67
CA HIS A 67 -31.62 -0.84 -13.37
C HIS A 67 -31.33 0.64 -13.34
N THR A 68 -30.42 1.10 -12.48
CA THR A 68 -30.02 2.51 -12.45
C THR A 68 -28.70 2.71 -13.21
N PRO A 69 -28.50 3.83 -13.93
CA PRO A 69 -27.20 4.15 -14.54
C PRO A 69 -26.08 4.12 -13.50
N THR A 70 -26.30 4.70 -12.33
CA THR A 70 -25.34 4.73 -11.21
C THR A 70 -25.02 3.33 -10.68
N GLY A 71 -26.03 2.47 -10.52
CA GLY A 71 -25.86 1.08 -10.12
C GLY A 71 -25.00 0.30 -11.12
N ARG A 72 -25.25 0.49 -12.42
CA ARG A 72 -24.45 -0.14 -13.49
C ARG A 72 -23.01 0.36 -13.51
N SER A 73 -22.77 1.63 -13.18
CA SER A 73 -21.41 2.17 -13.00
C SER A 73 -20.67 1.49 -11.85
N TYR A 74 -21.32 1.31 -10.69
CA TYR A 74 -20.73 0.59 -9.56
C TYR A 74 -20.47 -0.89 -9.88
N LEU A 75 -21.38 -1.55 -10.58
CA LEU A 75 -21.19 -2.94 -11.01
C LEU A 75 -19.99 -3.05 -11.95
N SER A 76 -19.91 -2.17 -12.96
CA SER A 76 -18.83 -2.16 -13.94
C SER A 76 -17.48 -1.86 -13.28
N ALA A 77 -17.46 -0.91 -12.34
CA ALA A 77 -16.30 -0.62 -11.51
C ALA A 77 -15.86 -1.86 -10.71
N GLY A 78 -16.80 -2.54 -10.03
CA GLY A 78 -16.51 -3.75 -9.27
C GLY A 78 -15.97 -4.90 -10.11
N VAL A 79 -16.55 -5.13 -11.30
CA VAL A 79 -16.05 -6.14 -12.26
C VAL A 79 -14.64 -5.81 -12.71
N LEU A 80 -14.39 -4.56 -13.13
CA LEU A 80 -13.06 -4.12 -13.56
C LEU A 80 -12.03 -4.24 -12.43
N SER A 81 -12.40 -3.85 -11.20
CA SER A 81 -11.54 -4.00 -10.03
C SER A 81 -11.20 -5.45 -9.73
N GLY A 82 -12.15 -6.38 -9.90
CA GLY A 82 -11.89 -7.81 -9.79
C GLY A 82 -10.88 -8.30 -10.83
N LEU A 83 -11.00 -7.84 -12.08
CA LEU A 83 -10.05 -8.16 -13.14
C LEU A 83 -8.65 -7.61 -12.85
N ILE A 84 -8.55 -6.39 -12.30
CA ILE A 84 -7.26 -5.79 -11.90
C ILE A 84 -6.60 -6.60 -10.78
N ILE A 85 -7.36 -7.05 -9.77
CA ILE A 85 -6.82 -7.89 -8.70
C ILE A 85 -6.35 -9.25 -9.24
N ILE A 86 -7.07 -9.82 -10.21
CA ILE A 86 -6.63 -11.05 -10.90
C ILE A 86 -5.30 -10.81 -11.64
N ILE A 87 -5.14 -9.64 -12.28
CA ILE A 87 -3.87 -9.23 -12.89
C ILE A 87 -2.77 -9.15 -11.82
N TYR A 88 -3.01 -8.56 -10.64
CA TYR A 88 -2.02 -8.53 -9.55
C TYR A 88 -1.59 -9.92 -9.11
N ILE A 89 -2.53 -10.87 -9.00
CA ILE A 89 -2.22 -12.26 -8.67
C ILE A 89 -1.34 -12.89 -9.75
N TRP A 90 -1.63 -12.63 -11.02
CA TRP A 90 -0.79 -13.09 -12.14
C TRP A 90 0.65 -12.55 -12.02
N PHE A 91 0.82 -11.24 -11.76
CA PHE A 91 2.13 -10.61 -11.58
C PHE A 91 2.91 -11.17 -10.37
N VAL A 92 2.27 -11.30 -9.20
CA VAL A 92 2.88 -11.92 -8.01
C VAL A 92 3.32 -13.35 -8.26
N SER A 93 2.55 -14.08 -9.05
CA SER A 93 2.92 -15.45 -9.41
C SER A 93 3.98 -15.53 -10.51
N THR A 94 4.49 -14.40 -11.01
CA THR A 94 5.37 -14.34 -12.19
C THR A 94 4.78 -15.04 -13.42
N GLY A 95 3.45 -15.06 -13.51
CA GLY A 95 2.67 -15.72 -14.54
C GLY A 95 2.37 -17.21 -14.30
N LEU A 96 2.80 -17.80 -13.17
CA LEU A 96 2.64 -19.22 -12.87
C LEU A 96 1.29 -19.58 -12.21
N TRP A 97 0.58 -18.60 -11.66
CA TRP A 97 -0.65 -18.70 -10.84
C TRP A 97 -0.54 -19.48 -9.53
N THR A 98 0.06 -20.67 -9.55
CA THR A 98 0.04 -21.64 -8.44
C THR A 98 1.31 -21.61 -7.58
N SER A 99 2.39 -21.01 -8.07
CA SER A 99 3.64 -20.87 -7.32
C SER A 99 4.00 -19.41 -7.17
N TRP A 100 4.22 -18.98 -5.93
CA TRP A 100 4.54 -17.61 -5.57
C TRP A 100 5.94 -17.62 -4.94
N PRO A 101 7.00 -17.52 -5.77
CA PRO A 101 8.35 -17.49 -5.27
C PRO A 101 8.52 -16.25 -4.39
N ASN A 102 9.29 -16.39 -3.31
CA ASN A 102 9.47 -15.32 -2.35
C ASN A 102 10.95 -14.94 -2.22
N GLU A 103 11.23 -13.65 -2.27
CA GLU A 103 12.59 -13.11 -2.21
C GLU A 103 13.06 -12.94 -0.76
N THR A 104 12.19 -12.40 0.10
CA THR A 104 12.50 -12.13 1.51
C THR A 104 11.29 -12.40 2.41
N SER A 105 11.54 -12.68 3.69
CA SER A 105 10.48 -12.92 4.69
C SER A 105 10.71 -12.10 5.96
N TYR A 106 11.21 -10.88 5.83
CA TYR A 106 11.67 -10.09 6.97
C TYR A 106 10.51 -9.68 7.88
N TYR A 107 9.34 -9.36 7.31
CA TYR A 107 8.17 -9.09 8.14
C TYR A 107 7.62 -10.34 8.83
N ASP A 108 7.83 -11.53 8.25
CA ASP A 108 7.51 -12.80 8.93
C ASP A 108 8.44 -13.06 10.11
N LEU A 109 9.74 -12.81 9.96
CA LEU A 109 10.70 -12.89 11.06
C LEU A 109 10.32 -11.95 12.20
N LEU A 110 9.96 -10.69 11.88
CA LEU A 110 9.55 -9.71 12.89
C LEU A 110 8.20 -10.05 13.53
N ALA A 111 7.22 -10.53 12.75
CA ALA A 111 5.93 -10.98 13.26
C ALA A 111 6.08 -12.19 14.20
N THR A 112 6.99 -13.12 13.86
CA THR A 112 7.33 -14.27 14.71
C THR A 112 7.97 -13.82 16.01
N ALA A 113 8.91 -12.87 15.96
CA ALA A 113 9.52 -12.30 17.16
C ALA A 113 8.46 -11.65 18.07
N PHE A 114 7.51 -10.89 17.52
CA PHE A 114 6.41 -10.30 18.29
C PHE A 114 5.55 -11.36 18.99
N ASN A 115 5.23 -12.47 18.32
CA ASN A 115 4.48 -13.56 18.92
C ASN A 115 5.25 -14.28 20.06
N HIS A 116 6.57 -14.20 20.06
CA HIS A 116 7.43 -14.68 21.16
C HIS A 116 7.73 -13.60 22.23
N GLY A 117 7.11 -12.41 22.14
CA GLY A 117 7.36 -11.31 23.07
C GLY A 117 8.75 -10.67 22.92
N GLN A 118 9.37 -10.82 21.75
CA GLN A 118 10.70 -10.31 21.42
C GLN A 118 10.61 -9.18 20.39
N LEU A 119 11.60 -8.27 20.41
CA LEU A 119 11.72 -7.19 19.42
C LEU A 119 12.87 -7.41 18.43
N ALA A 120 13.86 -8.21 18.83
CA ALA A 120 14.92 -8.69 17.94
C ALA A 120 14.39 -9.86 17.12
N VAL A 121 14.79 -9.97 15.86
CA VAL A 121 14.46 -11.13 15.05
C VAL A 121 15.28 -12.35 15.51
N ASP A 122 14.70 -13.53 15.43
CA ASP A 122 15.35 -14.78 15.84
C ASP A 122 16.32 -15.29 14.76
N VAL A 123 17.34 -14.47 14.49
CA VAL A 123 18.45 -14.74 13.58
C VAL A 123 19.73 -14.46 14.34
N GLN A 124 20.56 -15.49 14.54
CA GLN A 124 21.83 -15.33 15.24
C GLN A 124 22.86 -14.68 14.32
N PRO A 125 23.46 -13.53 14.70
CA PRO A 125 24.57 -12.97 13.95
C PRO A 125 25.78 -13.91 13.94
N ASP A 126 26.54 -13.88 12.85
CA ASP A 126 27.79 -14.63 12.77
C ASP A 126 28.76 -14.17 13.88
N PRO A 127 29.40 -15.09 14.64
CA PRO A 127 30.36 -14.73 15.67
C PRO A 127 31.50 -13.82 15.18
N ALA A 128 31.89 -13.92 13.91
CA ALA A 128 32.88 -13.05 13.29
C ALA A 128 32.42 -11.58 13.34
N LEU A 129 31.15 -11.29 13.03
CA LEU A 129 30.58 -9.94 13.10
C LEU A 129 30.61 -9.38 14.53
N LEU A 130 30.37 -10.24 15.52
CA LEU A 130 30.32 -9.84 16.93
C LEU A 130 31.71 -9.54 17.51
N SER A 131 32.76 -10.11 16.90
CA SER A 131 34.15 -9.88 17.30
C SER A 131 34.80 -8.65 16.66
N MET A 132 34.14 -8.04 15.67
CA MET A 132 34.68 -6.88 14.95
C MET A 132 34.66 -5.61 15.79
N GLU A 133 35.70 -4.80 15.63
CA GLU A 133 35.75 -3.46 16.22
C GLU A 133 34.80 -2.49 15.50
N ASN A 134 34.76 -2.54 14.16
CA ASN A 134 33.83 -1.74 13.35
C ASN A 134 33.08 -2.63 12.34
N VAL A 135 31.87 -3.03 12.72
CA VAL A 135 30.97 -3.86 11.91
C VAL A 135 30.17 -3.07 10.86
N TYR A 136 30.11 -1.73 10.98
CA TYR A 136 29.27 -0.89 10.11
C TYR A 136 29.96 -0.49 8.80
N GLU A 137 31.28 -0.59 8.76
CA GLU A 137 32.06 -0.40 7.54
C GLU A 137 31.89 -1.61 6.59
N PRO A 138 31.28 -1.46 5.40
CA PRO A 138 30.96 -2.58 4.52
C PRO A 138 32.18 -3.42 4.11
N GLY A 139 33.35 -2.78 3.91
CA GLY A 139 34.58 -3.48 3.55
C GLY A 139 35.08 -4.44 4.63
N ASN A 140 34.78 -4.19 5.91
CA ASN A 140 35.22 -5.05 7.02
C ASN A 140 34.47 -6.38 7.09
N ARG A 141 33.28 -6.44 6.49
CA ARG A 141 32.35 -7.59 6.56
C ARG A 141 32.24 -8.33 5.23
N GLU A 142 33.18 -8.12 4.31
CA GLU A 142 33.23 -8.82 3.04
C GLU A 142 33.40 -10.34 3.26
N GLY A 143 32.59 -11.14 2.57
CA GLY A 143 32.59 -12.61 2.68
C GLY A 143 31.94 -13.17 3.95
N ILE A 144 31.45 -12.33 4.88
CA ILE A 144 30.76 -12.79 6.09
C ILE A 144 29.24 -12.72 5.90
N PRO A 145 28.50 -13.81 6.17
CA PRO A 145 27.05 -13.81 6.08
C PRO A 145 26.44 -12.75 7.00
N VAL A 146 25.60 -11.89 6.44
CA VAL A 146 24.83 -10.88 7.19
C VAL A 146 23.36 -10.98 6.83
N LEU A 147 22.49 -10.69 7.80
CA LEU A 147 21.11 -10.33 7.48
C LEU A 147 21.15 -8.94 6.83
N TRP A 148 21.14 -8.92 5.49
CA TRP A 148 21.29 -7.69 4.71
C TRP A 148 20.27 -6.64 5.11
N ASP A 149 20.72 -5.39 5.26
CA ASP A 149 19.86 -4.23 5.55
C ASP A 149 19.08 -4.30 6.87
N ALA A 150 19.44 -5.26 7.74
CA ALA A 150 19.01 -5.28 9.12
C ALA A 150 19.88 -4.35 9.99
N THR A 151 19.35 -4.03 11.16
CA THR A 151 20.02 -3.24 12.18
C THR A 151 20.72 -4.19 13.15
N LEU A 152 22.04 -4.09 13.29
CA LEU A 152 22.79 -4.88 14.28
C LEU A 152 23.08 -4.00 15.51
N TYR A 153 22.43 -4.29 16.63
CA TYR A 153 22.59 -3.52 17.87
C TYR A 153 22.76 -4.44 19.07
N LYS A 154 23.80 -4.20 19.89
CA LYS A 154 24.14 -5.01 21.08
C LYS A 154 24.11 -6.53 20.82
N GLY A 155 24.66 -6.94 19.68
CA GLY A 155 24.80 -8.34 19.28
C GLY A 155 23.50 -9.02 18.83
N LYS A 156 22.44 -8.27 18.51
CA LYS A 156 21.17 -8.81 18.00
C LYS A 156 20.72 -8.09 16.74
N TYR A 157 20.02 -8.80 15.87
CA TYR A 157 19.38 -8.21 14.70
C TYR A 157 18.01 -7.62 15.03
N TYR A 158 17.77 -6.42 14.55
CA TYR A 158 16.49 -5.71 14.53
C TYR A 158 16.20 -5.24 13.11
N LEU A 159 14.96 -4.81 12.83
CA LEU A 159 14.61 -4.19 11.56
C LEU A 159 14.33 -2.70 11.75
N TYR A 160 14.99 -1.83 10.99
CA TYR A 160 14.67 -0.40 10.98
C TYR A 160 13.37 -0.10 10.22
N TRP A 161 12.93 -1.03 9.37
CA TRP A 161 11.64 -1.01 8.70
C TRP A 161 10.51 -0.89 9.72
N GLY A 162 9.47 -0.12 9.39
CA GLY A 162 8.39 0.16 10.32
C GLY A 162 7.66 -1.11 10.77
N PRO A 163 7.24 -1.23 12.04
CA PRO A 163 6.67 -2.46 12.60
C PRO A 163 5.23 -2.77 12.15
N ALA A 164 4.49 -1.83 11.55
CA ALA A 164 3.07 -1.99 11.28
C ALA A 164 2.71 -3.18 10.37
N PRO A 165 3.45 -3.49 9.29
CA PRO A 165 3.18 -4.69 8.49
C PRO A 165 3.40 -5.99 9.28
N ALA A 166 4.41 -6.03 10.15
CA ALA A 166 4.63 -7.17 11.05
C ALA A 166 3.54 -7.31 12.11
N LEU A 167 2.97 -6.21 12.63
CA LEU A 167 1.83 -6.27 13.55
C LEU A 167 0.59 -6.88 12.88
N PHE A 168 0.31 -6.50 11.64
CA PHE A 168 -0.75 -7.11 10.83
C PHE A 168 -0.50 -8.61 10.66
N LEU A 169 0.73 -8.99 10.31
CA LEU A 169 1.08 -10.39 10.10
C LEU A 169 1.10 -11.20 11.42
N ALA A 170 1.48 -10.60 12.55
CA ALA A 170 1.49 -11.27 13.86
C ALA A 170 0.10 -11.80 14.23
N VAL A 171 -0.96 -11.02 13.96
CA VAL A 171 -2.36 -11.45 14.15
C VAL A 171 -2.70 -12.64 13.27
N ILE A 172 -2.26 -12.65 12.01
CA ILE A 172 -2.48 -13.80 11.10
C ILE A 172 -1.74 -15.03 11.62
N LYS A 173 -0.49 -14.85 12.08
CA LYS A 173 0.36 -15.92 12.61
C LYS A 173 -0.12 -16.50 13.95
N MET A 174 -1.13 -15.91 14.59
CA MET A 174 -1.85 -16.57 15.68
C MET A 174 -2.63 -17.82 15.21
N PHE A 175 -2.95 -17.90 13.92
CA PHE A 175 -3.75 -18.98 13.32
C PHE A 175 -2.95 -19.88 12.37
N THR A 176 -1.74 -19.49 11.98
CA THR A 176 -0.89 -20.26 11.07
C THR A 176 0.58 -20.11 11.44
N GLN A 177 1.33 -21.20 11.33
CA GLN A 177 2.79 -21.23 11.52
C GLN A 177 3.56 -21.17 10.20
N GLN A 178 2.86 -21.03 9.07
CA GLN A 178 3.51 -20.93 7.78
C GLN A 178 4.29 -19.63 7.65
N THR A 179 5.44 -19.70 6.98
CA THR A 179 6.20 -18.52 6.59
C THR A 179 5.44 -17.76 5.51
N VAL A 180 5.19 -16.48 5.76
CA VAL A 180 4.54 -15.58 4.80
C VAL A 180 5.60 -14.67 4.19
N GLY A 181 5.76 -14.75 2.88
CA GLY A 181 6.71 -13.93 2.17
C GLY A 181 6.36 -12.45 2.13
N ASP A 182 7.37 -11.57 2.07
CA ASP A 182 7.18 -10.13 1.92
C ASP A 182 6.42 -9.79 0.60
N LYS A 183 6.52 -10.66 -0.41
CA LYS A 183 5.72 -10.58 -1.64
C LYS A 183 4.21 -10.70 -1.39
N VAL A 184 3.80 -11.62 -0.51
CA VAL A 184 2.37 -11.79 -0.16
C VAL A 184 1.85 -10.53 0.54
N ILE A 185 2.66 -9.97 1.43
CA ILE A 185 2.37 -8.72 2.14
C ILE A 185 2.21 -7.57 1.14
N THR A 186 3.13 -7.50 0.17
CA THR A 186 3.09 -6.52 -0.92
C THR A 186 1.83 -6.64 -1.76
N LEU A 187 1.39 -7.85 -2.11
CA LEU A 187 0.13 -8.09 -2.82
C LEU A 187 -1.08 -7.57 -2.03
N ILE A 188 -1.17 -7.93 -0.74
CA ILE A 188 -2.30 -7.55 0.11
C ILE A 188 -2.40 -6.03 0.20
N PHE A 189 -1.29 -5.35 0.51
CA PHE A 189 -1.30 -3.89 0.63
C PHE A 189 -1.44 -3.19 -0.72
N THR A 190 -0.96 -3.77 -1.81
CA THR A 190 -1.20 -3.25 -3.18
C THR A 190 -2.68 -3.28 -3.53
N ALA A 191 -3.33 -4.44 -3.34
CA ALA A 191 -4.76 -4.59 -3.56
C ALA A 191 -5.55 -3.62 -2.67
N GLY A 192 -5.18 -3.54 -1.38
CA GLY A 192 -5.79 -2.60 -0.44
C GLY A 192 -5.65 -1.13 -0.87
N THR A 193 -4.47 -0.74 -1.35
CA THR A 193 -4.19 0.64 -1.82
C THR A 193 -5.06 0.96 -3.02
N PHE A 194 -5.15 0.04 -3.98
CA PHE A 194 -6.06 0.16 -5.12
C PHE A 194 -7.52 0.29 -4.67
N ILE A 195 -7.98 -0.50 -3.70
CA ILE A 195 -9.34 -0.39 -3.18
C ILE A 195 -9.60 0.97 -2.54
N PHE A 196 -8.70 1.50 -1.71
CA PHE A 196 -8.91 2.85 -1.14
C PHE A 196 -8.87 3.96 -2.20
N THR A 197 -7.98 3.85 -3.19
CA THR A 197 -7.97 4.78 -4.34
C THR A 197 -9.27 4.68 -5.15
N LEU A 198 -9.78 3.48 -5.41
CA LEU A 198 -11.07 3.25 -6.04
C LEU A 198 -12.20 3.91 -5.24
N LEU A 199 -12.23 3.73 -3.92
CA LEU A 199 -13.25 4.33 -3.06
C LEU A 199 -13.19 5.86 -3.11
N LEU A 200 -11.99 6.45 -3.14
CA LEU A 200 -11.80 7.89 -3.35
C LEU A 200 -12.32 8.35 -4.71
N ILE A 201 -11.97 7.64 -5.79
CA ILE A 201 -12.46 7.94 -7.16
C ILE A 201 -13.99 7.89 -7.17
N LEU A 202 -14.61 6.87 -6.58
CA LEU A 202 -16.06 6.71 -6.57
C LEU A 202 -16.76 7.78 -5.71
N GLU A 203 -16.19 8.20 -4.58
CA GLU A 203 -16.72 9.29 -3.77
C GLU A 203 -16.62 10.64 -4.50
N LEU A 204 -15.49 10.92 -5.15
CA LEU A 204 -15.31 12.12 -5.98
C LEU A 204 -16.25 12.12 -7.18
N TRP A 205 -16.33 11.00 -7.89
CA TRP A 205 -17.21 10.83 -9.05
C TRP A 205 -18.66 11.05 -8.67
N LYS A 206 -19.13 10.40 -7.61
CA LYS A 206 -20.51 10.56 -7.14
C LYS A 206 -20.82 12.00 -6.75
N LYS A 207 -19.86 12.71 -6.15
CA LYS A 207 -20.08 14.06 -5.61
C LYS A 207 -20.00 15.14 -6.68
N TYR A 208 -19.09 15.02 -7.64
CA TYR A 208 -18.74 16.11 -8.55
C TYR A 208 -18.89 15.77 -10.03
N PHE A 209 -18.93 14.49 -10.39
CA PHE A 209 -18.77 14.05 -11.78
C PHE A 209 -19.80 13.00 -12.20
N LEU A 210 -21.00 12.99 -11.59
CA LEU A 210 -22.02 11.97 -11.84
C LEU A 210 -22.49 11.93 -13.31
N GLU A 211 -22.38 13.06 -14.01
CA GLU A 211 -22.71 13.21 -15.44
C GLU A 211 -21.61 12.70 -16.38
N THR A 212 -20.43 12.35 -15.85
CA THR A 212 -19.31 11.85 -16.66
C THR A 212 -19.66 10.48 -17.26
N PRO A 213 -19.35 10.24 -18.55
CA PRO A 213 -19.66 8.97 -19.18
C PRO A 213 -18.90 7.81 -18.51
N LEU A 214 -19.52 6.62 -18.52
CA LEU A 214 -19.01 5.42 -17.85
C LEU A 214 -17.57 5.08 -18.26
N TRP A 215 -17.22 5.22 -19.54
CA TRP A 215 -15.88 4.88 -20.02
C TRP A 215 -14.79 5.73 -19.35
N ALA A 216 -15.06 6.99 -19.03
CA ALA A 216 -14.10 7.86 -18.35
C ALA A 216 -13.89 7.44 -16.90
N LEU A 217 -14.96 7.07 -16.18
CA LEU A 217 -14.86 6.48 -14.85
C LEU A 217 -14.04 5.17 -14.87
N LEU A 218 -14.35 4.27 -15.80
CA LEU A 218 -13.63 3.00 -15.94
C LEU A 218 -12.16 3.22 -16.32
N SER A 219 -11.86 4.22 -17.15
CA SER A 219 -10.49 4.58 -17.52
C SER A 219 -9.71 5.12 -16.32
N ALA A 220 -10.33 5.95 -15.47
CA ALA A 220 -9.71 6.42 -14.24
C ALA A 220 -9.40 5.28 -13.26
N ILE A 221 -10.32 4.31 -13.14
CA ILE A 221 -10.12 3.10 -12.31
C ILE A 221 -8.99 2.24 -12.88
N ALA A 222 -8.99 1.99 -14.19
CA ALA A 222 -7.93 1.24 -14.86
C ALA A 222 -6.57 1.93 -14.70
N PHE A 223 -6.51 3.25 -14.88
CA PHE A 223 -5.30 4.05 -14.68
C PHE A 223 -4.77 3.90 -13.26
N ALA A 224 -5.64 4.07 -12.26
CA ALA A 224 -5.27 3.94 -10.85
C ALA A 224 -4.73 2.55 -10.49
N GLY A 225 -5.23 1.49 -11.13
CA GLY A 225 -4.82 0.12 -10.88
C GLY A 225 -3.62 -0.37 -11.71
N LEU A 226 -3.41 0.14 -12.92
CA LEU A 226 -2.49 -0.51 -13.88
C LEU A 226 -1.31 0.36 -14.34
N VAL A 227 -1.37 1.69 -14.21
CA VAL A 227 -0.34 2.58 -14.79
C VAL A 227 0.82 2.86 -13.83
N ASN A 228 0.64 2.63 -12.54
CA ASN A 228 1.72 2.76 -11.56
C ASN A 228 2.76 1.62 -11.69
N PRO A 229 4.04 1.85 -11.30
CA PRO A 229 5.07 0.80 -11.30
C PRO A 229 4.77 -0.37 -10.36
N ILE A 230 3.66 -0.28 -9.62
CA ILE A 230 3.07 -1.30 -8.75
C ILE A 230 3.03 -2.68 -9.41
N LEU A 231 2.69 -2.79 -10.70
CA LEU A 231 2.66 -4.10 -11.37
C LEU A 231 4.04 -4.78 -11.42
N TYR A 232 5.11 -4.01 -11.64
CA TYR A 232 6.47 -4.53 -11.67
C TYR A 232 6.99 -4.85 -10.28
N ILE A 233 6.62 -4.05 -9.28
CA ILE A 233 6.93 -4.31 -7.87
C ILE A 233 6.43 -5.70 -7.44
N LEU A 234 5.26 -6.13 -7.93
CA LEU A 234 4.68 -7.42 -7.57
C LEU A 234 5.49 -8.63 -8.07
N ILE A 235 6.35 -8.47 -9.09
CA ILE A 235 7.18 -9.56 -9.64
C ILE A 235 8.29 -9.93 -8.66
N GLU A 236 8.98 -8.93 -8.09
CA GLU A 236 10.17 -9.08 -7.26
C GLU A 236 10.04 -8.18 -6.02
N ALA A 237 9.16 -8.57 -5.11
CA ALA A 237 8.84 -7.80 -3.92
C ALA A 237 9.64 -8.31 -2.71
N ARG A 238 10.50 -7.44 -2.18
CA ARG A 238 11.25 -7.67 -0.94
C ARG A 238 10.67 -6.78 0.16
N ILE A 239 11.34 -6.72 1.31
CA ILE A 239 10.94 -5.85 2.42
C ILE A 239 10.82 -4.38 2.02
N TYR A 240 11.66 -3.88 1.09
CA TYR A 240 11.62 -2.49 0.62
C TYR A 240 10.25 -2.13 0.08
N GLU A 241 9.79 -2.93 -0.88
CA GLU A 241 8.55 -2.76 -1.59
C GLU A 241 7.36 -2.99 -0.64
N ALA A 242 7.44 -4.03 0.21
CA ALA A 242 6.42 -4.32 1.20
C ALA A 242 6.21 -3.14 2.17
N ALA A 243 7.30 -2.55 2.67
CA ALA A 243 7.23 -1.41 3.58
C ALA A 243 6.63 -0.17 2.91
N ILE A 244 7.09 0.14 1.69
CA ILE A 244 6.62 1.29 0.90
C ILE A 244 5.12 1.17 0.61
N ILE A 245 4.69 0.03 0.07
CA ILE A 245 3.29 -0.20 -0.31
C ILE A 245 2.39 -0.26 0.94
N ALA A 246 2.84 -0.83 2.06
CA ALA A 246 2.08 -0.78 3.30
C ALA A 246 1.91 0.66 3.80
N GLY A 247 2.97 1.48 3.74
CA GLY A 247 2.90 2.90 4.03
C GLY A 247 1.88 3.63 3.13
N GLN A 248 1.89 3.34 1.84
CA GLN A 248 0.92 3.90 0.88
C GLN A 248 -0.52 3.46 1.19
N PHE A 249 -0.74 2.18 1.47
CA PHE A 249 -2.05 1.64 1.85
C PHE A 249 -2.65 2.40 3.03
N PHE A 250 -1.88 2.52 4.10
CA PHE A 250 -2.32 3.19 5.30
C PHE A 250 -2.49 4.70 5.10
N LEU A 251 -1.59 5.35 4.33
CA LEU A 251 -1.70 6.76 4.02
C LEU A 251 -2.97 7.07 3.21
N ILE A 252 -3.18 6.37 2.09
CA ILE A 252 -4.34 6.57 1.21
C ILE A 252 -5.63 6.19 1.93
N GLY A 253 -5.64 5.12 2.73
CA GLY A 253 -6.78 4.76 3.57
C GLY A 253 -7.10 5.83 4.62
N GLY A 254 -6.08 6.38 5.28
CA GLY A 254 -6.23 7.50 6.22
C GLY A 254 -6.78 8.76 5.53
N THR A 255 -6.27 9.08 4.35
CA THR A 255 -6.78 10.18 3.51
C THR A 255 -8.24 9.94 3.10
N TYR A 256 -8.62 8.71 2.73
CA TYR A 256 -10.00 8.36 2.41
C TYR A 256 -10.96 8.59 3.59
N PHE A 257 -10.62 8.10 4.77
CA PHE A 257 -11.45 8.31 5.96
C PHE A 257 -11.53 9.79 6.34
N LEU A 258 -10.43 10.54 6.20
CA LEU A 258 -10.39 11.97 6.46
C LEU A 258 -11.25 12.75 5.44
N PHE A 259 -11.11 12.45 4.15
CA PHE A 259 -11.88 13.07 3.07
C PHE A 259 -13.39 12.83 3.23
N THR A 260 -13.78 11.61 3.58
CA THR A 260 -15.20 11.30 3.83
C THR A 260 -15.71 11.95 5.12
N ALA A 261 -14.86 12.11 6.15
CA ALA A 261 -15.21 12.84 7.37
C ALA A 261 -15.46 14.34 7.11
N PHE A 262 -14.74 14.97 6.19
CA PHE A 262 -14.94 16.37 5.83
C PHE A 262 -16.35 16.66 5.32
N ASN A 263 -16.96 15.69 4.65
CA ASN A 263 -18.33 15.80 4.13
C ASN A 263 -19.37 15.29 5.12
N ARG A 264 -19.04 14.21 5.83
CA ARG A 264 -19.97 13.49 6.72
C ARG A 264 -19.23 13.18 8.03
N PRO A 265 -19.14 14.16 8.95
CA PRO A 265 -18.29 14.03 10.13
C PRO A 265 -18.86 13.03 11.12
N THR A 266 -18.14 11.95 11.38
CA THR A 266 -18.51 10.91 12.35
C THR A 266 -17.27 10.43 13.13
N TYR A 267 -17.46 10.04 14.39
CA TYR A 267 -16.37 9.53 15.23
C TYR A 267 -15.63 8.35 14.60
N PRO A 268 -16.29 7.31 14.05
CA PRO A 268 -15.57 6.18 13.46
C PRO A 268 -14.66 6.58 12.30
N ARG A 269 -15.07 7.54 11.45
CA ARG A 269 -14.22 8.00 10.34
C ARG A 269 -12.97 8.73 10.84
N LEU A 270 -13.12 9.58 11.86
CA LEU A 270 -11.97 10.31 12.42
C LEU A 270 -11.02 9.37 13.15
N ILE A 271 -11.55 8.40 13.91
CA ILE A 271 -10.76 7.36 14.58
C ILE A 271 -10.00 6.53 13.54
N LEU A 272 -10.69 6.04 12.51
CA LEU A 272 -10.06 5.27 11.43
C LEU A 272 -9.01 6.09 10.68
N ALA A 273 -9.27 7.37 10.41
CA ALA A 273 -8.28 8.26 9.81
C ALA A 273 -7.02 8.37 10.69
N GLY A 274 -7.17 8.66 11.98
CA GLY A 274 -6.05 8.75 12.92
C GLY A 274 -5.26 7.44 13.03
N THR A 275 -5.96 6.30 13.15
CA THR A 275 -5.34 4.96 13.23
C THR A 275 -4.57 4.63 11.95
N PHE A 276 -5.16 4.84 10.78
CA PHE A 276 -4.50 4.57 9.51
C PHE A 276 -3.27 5.46 9.33
N LEU A 277 -3.36 6.76 9.64
CA LEU A 277 -2.20 7.65 9.54
C LEU A 277 -1.07 7.29 10.53
N ALA A 278 -1.40 6.82 11.74
CA ALA A 278 -0.40 6.25 12.66
C ALA A 278 0.29 5.02 12.07
N LEU A 279 -0.47 4.08 11.50
CA LEU A 279 0.06 2.87 10.88
C LEU A 279 0.87 3.18 9.60
N ALA A 280 0.58 4.28 8.91
CA ALA A 280 1.38 4.76 7.79
C ALA A 280 2.80 5.12 8.25
N VAL A 281 2.92 5.93 9.31
CA VAL A 281 4.22 6.24 9.95
C VAL A 281 4.88 4.96 10.46
N GLY A 282 4.10 4.09 11.10
CA GLY A 282 4.56 2.79 11.59
C GLY A 282 4.94 1.80 10.49
N SER A 283 4.68 2.07 9.21
CA SER A 283 5.17 1.27 8.08
C SER A 283 6.41 1.90 7.47
N ARG A 284 6.41 3.24 7.34
CA ARG A 284 7.50 4.04 6.79
C ARG A 284 7.62 5.36 7.56
N THR A 285 8.65 5.48 8.39
CA THR A 285 8.90 6.68 9.23
C THR A 285 8.95 7.98 8.42
N THR A 286 9.41 7.92 7.17
CA THR A 286 9.47 9.08 6.25
C THR A 286 8.10 9.69 5.96
N LEU A 287 6.99 8.96 6.15
CA LEU A 287 5.63 9.47 5.97
C LEU A 287 5.16 10.39 7.10
N THR A 288 5.96 10.56 8.17
CA THR A 288 5.64 11.47 9.29
C THR A 288 5.32 12.88 8.79
N ILE A 289 6.05 13.40 7.81
CA ILE A 289 5.82 14.74 7.25
C ILE A 289 4.45 14.83 6.57
N SER A 290 4.11 13.85 5.73
CA SER A 290 2.80 13.77 5.07
C SER A 290 1.66 13.68 6.08
N VAL A 291 1.84 12.90 7.15
CA VAL A 291 0.85 12.73 8.21
C VAL A 291 0.69 14.01 9.03
N MET A 292 1.77 14.72 9.36
CA MET A 292 1.70 16.03 10.02
C MET A 292 0.93 17.04 9.18
N PHE A 293 1.15 17.06 7.87
CA PHE A 293 0.41 17.94 6.96
C PHE A 293 -1.09 17.61 6.94
N LEU A 294 -1.46 16.33 6.83
CA LEU A 294 -2.86 15.90 6.89
C LEU A 294 -3.51 16.18 8.25
N ALA A 295 -2.76 16.02 9.35
CA ALA A 295 -3.23 16.36 10.69
C ALA A 295 -3.48 17.87 10.85
N LEU A 296 -2.62 18.72 10.26
CA LEU A 296 -2.84 20.16 10.20
C LEU A 296 -4.11 20.52 9.42
N ILE A 297 -4.35 19.87 8.26
CA ILE A 297 -5.59 20.05 7.49
C ILE A 297 -6.81 19.64 8.35
N ALA A 298 -6.75 18.51 9.03
CA ALA A 298 -7.82 18.03 9.91
C ALA A 298 -8.11 19.02 11.05
N LEU A 299 -7.07 19.58 11.66
CA LEU A 299 -7.18 20.60 12.71
C LEU A 299 -7.85 21.87 12.19
N ILE A 300 -7.36 22.42 11.07
CA ILE A 300 -7.91 23.63 10.44
C ILE A 300 -9.38 23.41 10.05
N TRP A 301 -9.70 22.27 9.45
CA TRP A 301 -11.07 21.92 9.08
C TRP A 301 -11.99 21.82 10.31
N THR A 302 -11.55 21.15 11.37
CA THR A 302 -12.35 20.98 12.59
C THR A 302 -12.61 22.34 13.26
N PHE A 303 -11.59 23.19 13.33
CA PHE A 303 -11.70 24.55 13.88
C PHE A 303 -12.66 25.43 13.06
N LYS A 304 -12.59 25.38 11.72
CA LYS A 304 -13.42 26.20 10.85
C LYS A 304 -14.87 25.70 10.77
N THR A 305 -15.08 24.40 10.68
CA THR A 305 -16.39 23.84 10.29
C THR A 305 -17.13 23.10 11.42
N GLN A 306 -16.42 22.63 12.45
CA GLN A 306 -17.00 21.78 13.51
C GLN A 306 -16.88 22.41 14.90
N ARG A 307 -16.96 23.75 15.02
CA ARG A 307 -16.71 24.51 16.27
C ARG A 307 -17.39 23.94 17.52
N ALA A 308 -18.69 23.60 17.41
CA ALA A 308 -19.46 23.07 18.54
C ALA A 308 -19.00 21.67 19.02
N LYS A 309 -18.36 20.89 18.14
CA LYS A 309 -17.83 19.55 18.41
C LYS A 309 -16.31 19.50 18.26
N PHE A 310 -15.64 20.64 18.42
CA PHE A 310 -14.21 20.76 18.14
C PHE A 310 -13.39 19.75 18.95
N ILE A 311 -13.51 19.81 20.28
CA ILE A 311 -12.79 18.92 21.21
C ILE A 311 -13.07 17.43 20.94
N PRO A 312 -14.32 16.95 20.90
CA PRO A 312 -14.55 15.53 20.71
C PRO A 312 -14.15 15.03 19.31
N PHE A 313 -14.25 15.84 18.26
CA PHE A 313 -13.80 15.43 16.92
C PHE A 313 -12.28 15.44 16.77
N ILE A 314 -11.59 16.48 17.26
CA ILE A 314 -10.14 16.50 17.23
C ILE A 314 -9.56 15.40 18.11
N ALA A 315 -10.17 15.11 19.28
CA ALA A 315 -9.77 14.01 20.13
C ALA A 315 -9.95 12.65 19.44
N ALA A 316 -11.08 12.43 18.76
CA ALA A 316 -11.34 11.19 18.02
C ALA A 316 -10.31 10.94 16.92
N PHE A 317 -9.79 11.98 16.26
CA PHE A 317 -8.73 11.88 15.28
C PHE A 317 -7.33 11.77 15.91
N ALA A 318 -7.03 12.63 16.88
CA ALA A 318 -5.68 12.80 17.41
C ALA A 318 -5.29 11.73 18.43
N ILE A 319 -6.23 11.14 19.18
CA ILE A 319 -5.91 10.11 20.18
C ILE A 319 -5.27 8.88 19.51
N PRO A 320 -5.87 8.24 18.49
CA PRO A 320 -5.22 7.10 17.82
C PRO A 320 -3.86 7.46 17.22
N LEU A 321 -3.72 8.67 16.66
CA LEU A 321 -2.47 9.16 16.10
C LEU A 321 -1.39 9.31 17.17
N ALA A 322 -1.72 9.91 18.31
CA ALA A 322 -0.83 10.09 19.45
C ALA A 322 -0.46 8.75 20.10
N LEU A 323 -1.41 7.83 20.24
CA LEU A 323 -1.14 6.47 20.72
C LEU A 323 -0.16 5.75 19.81
N GLY A 324 -0.31 5.87 18.48
CA GLY A 324 0.64 5.35 17.51
C GLY A 324 2.04 5.94 17.67
N ALA A 325 2.15 7.27 17.79
CA ALA A 325 3.42 7.96 17.98
C ALA A 325 4.11 7.55 19.28
N VAL A 326 3.39 7.54 20.41
CA VAL A 326 3.92 7.12 21.72
C VAL A 326 4.35 5.67 21.69
N SER A 327 3.54 4.78 21.10
CA SER A 327 3.88 3.36 20.96
C SER A 327 5.14 3.16 20.12
N TYR A 328 5.30 3.93 19.04
CA TYR A 328 6.49 3.82 18.18
C TYR A 328 7.75 4.34 18.88
N ILE A 329 7.64 5.46 19.60
CA ILE A 329 8.73 6.00 20.42
C ILE A 329 9.15 5.02 21.53
N ALA A 330 8.17 4.41 22.21
CA ALA A 330 8.44 3.40 23.23
C ALA A 330 9.08 2.13 22.63
N TYR A 331 8.61 1.70 21.45
CA TYR A 331 9.19 0.59 20.70
C TYR A 331 10.66 0.86 20.33
N ASN A 332 11.00 2.08 19.92
CA ASN A 332 12.38 2.46 19.64
C ASN A 332 13.26 2.45 20.89
N TYR A 333 12.76 3.01 22.00
CA TYR A 333 13.49 2.98 23.27
C TYR A 333 13.78 1.55 23.73
N ALA A 334 12.79 0.65 23.62
CA ALA A 334 12.96 -0.75 23.98
C ALA A 334 13.97 -1.51 23.08
N ARG A 335 14.22 -1.05 21.85
CA ARG A 335 15.19 -1.66 20.93
C ARG A 335 16.59 -1.07 21.04
N PHE A 336 16.68 0.25 21.21
CA PHE A 336 17.90 1.01 20.99
C PHE A 336 18.31 1.89 22.17
N ASP A 337 17.62 1.78 23.31
CA ASP A 337 17.82 2.62 24.49
C ASP A 337 17.71 4.14 24.17
N SER A 338 16.98 4.48 23.10
CA SER A 338 16.85 5.84 22.58
C SER A 338 15.46 6.05 21.98
N PHE A 339 14.85 7.19 22.32
CA PHE A 339 13.52 7.58 21.83
C PHE A 339 13.52 8.05 20.37
N THR A 340 14.68 8.47 19.85
CA THR A 340 14.83 9.08 18.52
C THR A 340 15.63 8.22 17.55
N GLU A 341 16.14 7.07 18.00
CA GLU A 341 16.80 6.11 17.12
C GLU A 341 15.77 5.14 16.53
N PHE A 342 15.72 5.07 15.19
CA PHE A 342 14.79 4.19 14.47
C PHE A 342 15.48 2.91 13.96
N GLY A 343 16.78 2.76 14.19
CA GLY A 343 17.62 1.65 13.74
C GLY A 343 18.46 1.98 12.51
N LEU A 344 18.36 3.21 12.00
CA LEU A 344 19.05 3.65 10.79
C LEU A 344 20.56 3.76 11.02
N ARG A 345 20.98 4.25 12.19
CA ARG A 345 22.41 4.41 12.53
C ARG A 345 23.17 3.09 12.53
N TYR A 346 22.52 2.01 12.95
CA TYR A 346 23.15 0.70 13.14
C TYR A 346 22.82 -0.28 12.00
N GLN A 347 22.37 0.23 10.86
CA GLN A 347 21.98 -0.57 9.70
C GLN A 347 23.22 -1.14 8.98
N LEU A 348 23.19 -2.43 8.67
CA LEU A 348 24.20 -3.11 7.86
C LEU A 348 23.87 -2.96 6.38
N THR A 349 24.25 -1.81 5.80
CA THR A 349 23.98 -1.45 4.40
C THR A 349 25.28 -1.21 3.62
N SER A 350 25.19 -0.73 2.38
CA SER A 350 26.33 -0.50 1.49
C SER A 350 27.25 0.66 1.90
N TYR A 351 27.02 1.31 3.04
CA TYR A 351 27.82 2.43 3.54
C TYR A 351 27.70 2.55 5.06
N ASN A 352 28.71 3.18 5.67
CA ASN A 352 28.83 3.34 7.12
C ASN A 352 27.90 4.46 7.65
N LEU A 353 26.62 4.12 7.80
CA LEU A 353 25.61 5.01 8.39
C LEU A 353 25.91 5.39 9.84
N TYR A 354 26.72 4.60 10.54
CA TYR A 354 27.06 4.86 11.93
C TYR A 354 27.87 6.17 12.05
N GLU A 355 28.82 6.38 11.15
CA GLU A 355 29.64 7.59 11.09
C GLU A 355 29.00 8.71 10.24
N LEU A 356 28.36 8.35 9.14
CA LEU A 356 27.88 9.31 8.12
C LEU A 356 26.45 9.81 8.35
N LEU A 357 25.80 9.47 9.47
CA LEU A 357 24.40 9.88 9.72
C LEU A 357 24.22 11.40 9.70
N GLY A 358 25.21 12.15 10.23
CA GLY A 358 25.18 13.62 10.24
C GLY A 358 25.27 14.24 8.85
N GLU A 359 25.90 13.56 7.90
CA GLU A 359 26.00 13.97 6.50
C GLU A 359 24.77 13.54 5.69
N THR A 360 24.08 12.49 6.15
CA THR A 360 22.87 11.95 5.51
C THR A 360 21.67 12.90 5.63
N PHE A 361 21.57 13.65 6.74
CA PHE A 361 20.48 14.61 6.97
C PHE A 361 21.02 16.05 6.99
N SER A 362 20.85 16.76 5.88
CA SER A 362 21.26 18.16 5.76
C SER A 362 20.17 19.04 5.13
N PRO A 363 19.91 20.25 5.67
CA PRO A 363 19.09 21.25 5.01
C PRO A 363 19.60 21.65 3.61
N ALA A 364 20.89 21.44 3.34
CA ALA A 364 21.48 21.66 2.01
C ALA A 364 20.82 20.78 0.92
N TYR A 365 20.17 19.68 1.30
CA TYR A 365 19.45 18.81 0.38
C TYR A 365 18.03 19.27 0.05
N ILE A 366 17.51 20.32 0.70
CA ILE A 366 16.15 20.82 0.44
C ILE A 366 16.02 21.35 -1.00
N PRO A 367 16.84 22.32 -1.47
CA PRO A 367 16.76 22.78 -2.86
C PRO A 367 16.91 21.68 -3.92
N PRO A 368 17.90 20.77 -3.84
CA PRO A 368 18.03 19.74 -4.86
C PRO A 368 16.91 18.70 -4.82
N ASN A 369 16.42 18.31 -3.64
CA ASN A 369 15.29 17.41 -3.54
C ASN A 369 13.99 18.06 -4.04
N LEU A 370 13.77 19.35 -3.82
CA LEU A 370 12.64 20.07 -4.40
C LEU A 370 12.73 20.09 -5.93
N PHE A 371 13.89 20.41 -6.48
CA PHE A 371 14.10 20.38 -7.94
C PHE A 371 13.85 18.97 -8.48
N LYS A 372 14.50 17.95 -7.91
CA LYS A 372 14.38 16.56 -8.35
C LYS A 372 12.95 16.01 -8.22
N THR A 373 12.24 16.36 -7.15
CA THR A 373 10.87 15.89 -6.94
C THR A 373 9.85 16.61 -7.82
N LEU A 374 10.05 17.91 -8.10
CA LEU A 374 9.05 18.72 -8.78
C LEU A 374 9.27 18.82 -10.30
N ILE A 375 10.51 19.05 -10.74
CA ILE A 375 10.80 19.54 -12.10
C ILE A 375 11.82 18.65 -12.85
N ASN A 376 12.46 17.67 -12.22
CA ASN A 376 13.52 16.87 -12.85
C ASN A 376 13.12 16.40 -14.27
N PRO A 377 13.94 16.70 -15.29
CA PRO A 377 13.63 16.33 -16.65
C PRO A 377 13.76 14.81 -16.86
N VAL A 378 13.27 14.35 -18.00
CA VAL A 378 13.60 13.03 -18.52
C VAL A 378 14.92 13.08 -19.28
N GLU A 379 15.65 11.98 -19.31
CA GLU A 379 16.82 11.79 -20.16
C GLU A 379 16.36 11.11 -21.46
N THR A 380 16.83 11.61 -22.60
CA THR A 380 16.61 10.97 -23.91
C THR A 380 17.85 10.20 -24.34
N ARG A 381 17.64 8.99 -24.88
CA ARG A 381 18.71 8.10 -25.33
C ARG A 381 18.43 7.64 -26.74
N ASP A 382 19.48 7.29 -27.48
CA ASP A 382 19.35 6.76 -28.86
C ASP A 382 18.98 5.28 -28.90
N ILE A 383 18.98 4.60 -27.75
CA ILE A 383 18.66 3.17 -27.62
C ILE A 383 17.47 3.02 -26.68
N PHE A 384 16.55 2.13 -27.06
CA PHE A 384 15.37 1.83 -26.27
C PHE A 384 15.72 1.31 -24.85
N PRO A 385 15.05 1.79 -23.77
CA PRO A 385 13.99 2.79 -23.76
C PRO A 385 14.53 4.21 -24.05
N TYR A 386 13.95 4.88 -25.05
CA TYR A 386 14.39 6.19 -25.54
C TYR A 386 14.20 7.33 -24.54
N ILE A 387 13.35 7.12 -23.52
CA ILE A 387 13.07 8.09 -22.45
C ILE A 387 13.26 7.35 -21.13
N VAL A 388 14.10 7.90 -20.26
CA VAL A 388 14.36 7.33 -18.93
C VAL A 388 14.36 8.41 -17.86
N PRO A 389 14.15 8.04 -16.58
CA PRO A 389 14.35 8.96 -15.47
C PRO A 389 15.79 9.48 -15.47
N ASN A 390 15.95 10.79 -15.30
CA ASN A 390 17.26 11.40 -15.31
C ASN A 390 17.91 11.31 -13.91
N ARG A 391 19.14 10.80 -13.85
CA ARG A 391 19.90 10.71 -12.59
C ARG A 391 20.75 11.95 -12.31
N TRP A 392 21.37 12.52 -13.34
CA TRP A 392 22.55 13.38 -13.21
C TRP A 392 22.39 14.79 -13.80
N ALA A 393 21.31 15.08 -14.51
CA ALA A 393 21.15 16.39 -15.15
C ALA A 393 20.36 17.36 -14.28
N GLY A 394 20.85 18.59 -14.24
CA GLY A 394 20.15 19.73 -13.69
C GLY A 394 20.87 21.03 -14.03
N PRO A 395 20.40 22.15 -13.50
CA PRO A 395 21.14 23.41 -13.61
C PRO A 395 22.48 23.33 -12.86
N ASP A 396 23.50 24.09 -13.27
CA ASP A 396 24.87 24.02 -12.72
C ASP A 396 24.94 24.13 -11.18
N TRP A 397 24.03 24.89 -10.56
CA TRP A 397 23.96 25.01 -9.11
C TRP A 397 23.57 23.71 -8.40
N LEU A 398 22.88 22.80 -9.09
CA LEU A 398 22.52 21.46 -8.64
C LEU A 398 23.69 20.49 -8.77
N GLU A 399 24.49 20.62 -9.82
CA GLU A 399 25.59 19.69 -10.12
C GLU A 399 26.88 20.06 -9.36
N GLY A 400 27.15 21.35 -9.14
CA GLY A 400 28.39 21.83 -8.52
C GLY A 400 28.30 22.22 -7.04
N GLY A 401 27.11 22.31 -6.45
CA GLY A 401 26.88 22.97 -5.15
C GLY A 401 26.53 22.08 -3.96
N HIS A 402 26.55 20.74 -4.11
CA HIS A 402 26.04 19.82 -3.09
C HIS A 402 27.12 18.87 -2.55
N PRO A 403 26.97 18.40 -1.28
CA PRO A 403 27.83 17.36 -0.73
C PRO A 403 27.94 16.17 -1.68
N GLN A 404 29.16 15.65 -1.90
CA GLN A 404 29.41 14.51 -2.81
C GLN A 404 28.52 13.30 -2.51
N PHE A 405 28.20 13.08 -1.22
CA PHE A 405 27.29 12.05 -0.74
C PHE A 405 25.90 12.09 -1.42
N TYR A 406 25.36 13.29 -1.67
CA TYR A 406 24.04 13.47 -2.28
C TYR A 406 24.00 12.97 -3.72
N LEU A 407 25.00 13.39 -4.52
CA LEU A 407 25.06 13.08 -5.94
C LEU A 407 25.26 11.59 -6.14
N LEU A 408 26.22 10.98 -5.44
CA LEU A 408 26.52 9.54 -5.56
C LEU A 408 25.30 8.63 -5.29
N LEU A 409 24.44 9.01 -4.35
CA LEU A 409 23.38 8.14 -3.83
C LEU A 409 21.97 8.52 -4.29
N ALA A 410 21.79 9.64 -5.00
CA ALA A 410 20.48 9.99 -5.53
C ALA A 410 20.04 9.03 -6.64
N GLU A 411 18.83 8.51 -6.51
CA GLU A 411 18.18 7.69 -7.53
C GLU A 411 17.78 8.51 -8.77
N ALA A 412 17.57 7.80 -9.88
CA ALA A 412 17.02 8.37 -11.09
C ALA A 412 15.51 8.52 -10.93
N ILE A 413 15.01 9.76 -10.95
CA ILE A 413 13.58 10.06 -10.82
C ILE A 413 13.14 11.07 -11.87
N THR A 414 11.83 11.18 -12.12
CA THR A 414 11.26 12.26 -12.95
C THR A 414 10.42 13.15 -12.06
N GLY A 415 10.53 14.47 -12.24
CA GLY A 415 9.77 15.43 -11.46
C GLY A 415 8.26 15.28 -11.70
N ILE A 416 7.45 15.52 -10.67
CA ILE A 416 6.00 15.33 -10.75
C ILE A 416 5.33 16.23 -11.81
N PHE A 417 5.81 17.46 -12.01
CA PHE A 417 5.28 18.34 -13.04
C PHE A 417 5.75 17.97 -14.45
N THR A 418 6.90 17.30 -14.56
CA THR A 418 7.39 16.74 -15.81
C THR A 418 6.61 15.47 -16.19
N ALA A 419 6.39 14.57 -15.24
CA ALA A 419 5.66 13.33 -15.45
C ALA A 419 4.14 13.53 -15.56
N SER A 420 3.59 14.52 -14.85
CA SER A 420 2.15 14.80 -14.75
C SER A 420 1.88 16.31 -14.82
N PRO A 421 2.05 16.97 -15.99
CA PRO A 421 1.90 18.42 -16.10
C PRO A 421 0.51 18.94 -15.71
N PHE A 422 -0.52 18.10 -15.82
CA PHE A 422 -1.90 18.41 -15.41
C PHE A 422 -2.03 18.70 -13.91
N MET A 423 -1.08 18.29 -13.07
CA MET A 423 -1.04 18.63 -11.64
C MET A 423 -0.97 20.15 -11.41
N LEU A 424 -0.48 20.93 -12.38
CA LEU A 424 -0.48 22.39 -12.30
C LEU A 424 -1.90 22.97 -12.23
N PHE A 425 -2.90 22.32 -12.85
CA PHE A 425 -4.30 22.74 -12.76
C PHE A 425 -4.90 22.55 -11.36
N ALA A 426 -4.34 21.65 -10.55
CA ALA A 426 -4.78 21.51 -9.16
C ALA A 426 -4.39 22.74 -8.31
N LEU A 427 -3.33 23.48 -8.70
CA LEU A 427 -2.89 24.69 -8.02
C LEU A 427 -3.80 25.89 -8.35
N SER A 428 -4.33 25.97 -9.57
CA SER A 428 -5.21 27.07 -10.00
C SER A 428 -6.57 27.06 -9.30
N CYS A 429 -7.11 25.88 -8.96
CA CYS A 429 -8.40 25.78 -8.25
C CYS A 429 -8.39 26.37 -6.83
N VAL A 430 -7.21 26.58 -6.22
CA VAL A 430 -7.07 27.24 -4.92
C VAL A 430 -7.15 28.77 -5.04
N ALA A 431 -6.86 29.33 -6.22
CA ALA A 431 -6.81 30.77 -6.44
C ALA A 431 -8.20 31.40 -6.70
N GLU A 432 -9.15 30.64 -7.23
CA GLU A 432 -10.48 31.15 -7.66
C GLU A 432 -11.58 31.10 -6.60
N GLN A 433 -11.31 30.64 -5.37
CA GLN A 433 -12.28 30.67 -4.26
C GLN A 433 -12.12 31.89 -3.32
N ARG A 434 -11.56 33.01 -3.81
CA ARG A 434 -11.53 34.28 -3.07
C ARG A 434 -12.63 35.23 -3.50
#